data_AF-A0A8S0VM05-F1
#
_entry.id   AF-A0A8S0VM05-F1
#
_cell.length_a   1.000
_cell.length_b   1.000
_cell.length_c   1.000
_cell.angle_alpha   90.00
_cell.angle_beta   90.00
_cell.angle_gamma   90.00
#
_symmetry.space_group_name_H-M   'P 1'
#
loop_
_entity.id
_entity.type
_entity.pdbx_description
1 polymer ?
#
loop_
_entity_poly.entity_id
_entity_poly.type
_entity_poly.pdbx_seq_one_letter_code
_entity_poly.pdbx_strand_id
1 'polypeptide(L)'
;MAISIPVLVIVISLHLIAFVFAVGAKRRRSTATVVPDEYDEKTYCLYGTDASTVYGLAAFGLLLISQTVVNGVTKCLCFGRGMMGGGSTTCAIFFFIFSW
;
A
#
# COMPACT_ATOMS: atom_id res chain seq x y z
N MET A 1 23.28 3.36 15.97
CA MET A 1 21.81 3.47 16.05
C MET A 1 21.27 2.16 16.58
N ALA A 2 20.91 2.08 17.86
CA ALA A 2 20.27 0.89 18.41
C ALA A 2 18.82 0.89 17.93
N ILE A 3 18.49 0.08 16.93
CA ILE A 3 17.10 -0.12 16.53
C ILE A 3 16.43 -0.87 17.69
N SER A 4 15.42 -0.26 18.31
CA SER A 4 14.72 -0.89 19.42
C SER A 4 13.97 -2.12 18.89
N ILE A 5 14.21 -3.27 19.51
CA ILE A 5 13.50 -4.55 19.26
C ILE A 5 11.98 -4.36 19.02
N PRO A 6 11.23 -3.55 19.80
CA PRO A 6 9.81 -3.32 19.53
C PRO A 6 9.52 -2.73 18.15
N VAL A 7 10.36 -1.82 17.64
CA VAL A 7 10.16 -1.20 16.32
C VAL A 7 10.31 -2.25 15.22
N LEU A 8 11.30 -3.14 15.33
CA LEU A 8 11.47 -4.24 14.37
C LEU A 8 10.25 -5.17 14.36
N VAL A 9 9.77 -5.56 15.54
CA VAL A 9 8.60 -6.45 15.65
C VAL A 9 7.36 -5.82 15.02
N ILE A 10 7.11 -4.53 15.26
CA ILE A 10 5.98 -3.80 14.68
C ILE A 10 6.11 -3.74 13.15
N VAL A 11 7.27 -3.35 12.63
CA VAL A 11 7.51 -3.20 11.19
C VAL A 11 7.35 -4.55 10.48
N ILE A 12 7.95 -5.62 11.00
CA ILE A 12 7.82 -6.97 10.43
C ILE A 12 6.35 -7.41 10.43
N SER A 13 5.63 -7.17 11.51
CA SER A 13 4.20 -7.53 11.60
C SER A 13 3.36 -6.79 10.55
N LEU A 14 3.59 -5.48 10.38
CA LEU A 14 2.91 -4.69 9.35
C LEU A 14 3.19 -5.21 7.93
N HIS A 15 4.42 -5.62 7.63
CA HIS A 15 4.79 -6.19 6.33
C HIS A 15 4.11 -7.54 6.08
N LEU A 16 4.04 -8.41 7.09
CA LEU A 16 3.36 -9.70 6.97
C LEU A 16 1.85 -9.51 6.71
N ILE A 17 1.21 -8.57 7.41
CA ILE A 17 -0.20 -8.24 7.19
C ILE A 17 -0.38 -7.69 5.77
N ALA A 18 0.46 -6.75 5.33
CA ALA A 18 0.38 -6.20 3.98
C ALA A 18 0.51 -7.30 2.90
N PHE A 19 1.39 -8.27 3.09
CA PHE A 19 1.54 -9.42 2.20
C PHE A 19 0.26 -10.27 2.14
N VAL A 20 -0.36 -10.55 3.30
CA VAL A 20 -1.64 -11.29 3.35
C VAL A 20 -2.74 -10.54 2.62
N PHE A 21 -2.86 -9.23 2.81
CA PHE A 21 -3.82 -8.40 2.08
C PHE A 21 -3.56 -8.41 0.57
N ALA A 22 -2.30 -8.37 0.12
CA ALA A 22 -1.94 -8.46 -1.29
C ALA A 22 -2.31 -9.82 -1.90
N VAL A 23 -2.11 -10.93 -1.18
CA VAL A 23 -2.56 -12.26 -1.59
C VAL A 23 -4.08 -12.32 -1.65
N GLY A 24 -4.77 -11.74 -0.66
CA GLY A 24 -6.22 -11.61 -0.62
C GLY A 24 -6.77 -10.85 -1.82
N ALA A 25 -6.11 -9.76 -2.22
CA ALA A 25 -6.47 -8.98 -3.41
C ALA A 25 -6.39 -9.81 -4.69
N LYS A 26 -5.35 -10.65 -4.86
CA LYS A 26 -5.24 -11.56 -6.01
C LYS A 26 -6.32 -12.66 -5.98
N ARG A 27 -6.62 -13.21 -4.80
CA ARG A 27 -7.65 -14.26 -4.65
C ARG A 27 -9.06 -13.76 -4.92
N ARG A 28 -9.35 -12.48 -4.63
CA ARG A 28 -10.67 -11.85 -4.79
C ARG A 28 -10.78 -11.01 -6.06
N ARG A 29 -9.98 -11.30 -7.10
CA ARG A 29 -10.01 -10.54 -8.34
C ARG A 29 -11.38 -10.68 -9.01
N SER A 30 -11.99 -9.55 -9.39
CA SER A 30 -13.30 -9.52 -10.01
C SER A 30 -13.27 -10.30 -11.33
N THR A 31 -14.19 -11.26 -11.47
CA THR A 31 -14.38 -12.05 -12.68
C THR A 31 -15.60 -11.52 -13.41
N ALA A 32 -15.46 -11.26 -14.71
CA ALA A 32 -16.57 -10.85 -15.55
C ALA A 32 -17.44 -12.07 -15.89
N THR A 33 -18.76 -11.93 -15.73
CA THR A 33 -19.75 -12.87 -16.24
C THR A 33 -20.46 -12.23 -17.43
N VAL A 34 -20.49 -12.92 -18.56
CA VAL A 34 -21.20 -12.44 -19.75
C VAL A 34 -22.69 -12.72 -19.57
N VAL A 35 -23.50 -11.66 -19.58
CA VAL A 35 -24.95 -11.75 -19.39
C VAL A 35 -25.63 -11.14 -20.63
N PRO A 36 -26.68 -11.79 -21.18
CA PRO A 36 -27.47 -11.20 -22.26
C PRO A 36 -28.25 -9.98 -21.74
N ASP A 37 -28.34 -8.94 -22.55
CA ASP A 37 -29.22 -7.80 -22.28
C ASP A 37 -30.68 -8.17 -22.54
N GLU A 38 -31.60 -7.58 -21.78
CA GLU A 38 -33.03 -7.94 -21.84
C GLU A 38 -33.75 -7.25 -23.00
N TYR A 39 -33.16 -6.18 -23.54
CA TYR A 39 -33.77 -5.32 -24.56
C TYR A 39 -33.03 -5.29 -25.91
N ASP A 40 -31.86 -5.92 -26.01
CA ASP A 40 -31.04 -5.92 -27.23
C ASP A 40 -30.33 -7.27 -27.40
N GLU A 41 -29.96 -7.63 -28.63
CA GLU A 41 -29.22 -8.85 -28.99
C GLU A 41 -27.73 -8.75 -28.59
N LYS A 42 -27.43 -7.94 -27.57
CA LYS A 42 -26.09 -7.58 -27.11
C LYS A 42 -25.83 -8.25 -25.77
N THR A 43 -24.60 -8.69 -25.60
CA THR A 43 -24.10 -9.21 -24.32
C THR A 43 -23.25 -8.15 -23.64
N TYR A 44 -23.42 -8.00 -22.32
CA TYR A 44 -22.56 -7.13 -21.51
C TYR A 44 -21.82 -7.93 -20.43
N CYS A 45 -20.69 -7.38 -19.98
CA CYS A 45 -19.87 -7.98 -18.93
C CYS A 45 -20.32 -7.45 -17.56
N LEU A 46 -20.97 -8.30 -16.78
CA LEU A 46 -21.27 -8.02 -15.38
C LEU A 46 -20.01 -8.29 -14.55
N TYR A 47 -19.46 -7.24 -13.95
CA TYR A 47 -18.35 -7.36 -13.01
C TYR A 47 -18.88 -7.54 -11.59
N GLY A 48 -18.29 -8.47 -10.86
CA GLY A 48 -18.53 -8.61 -9.43
C GLY A 48 -17.94 -7.46 -8.62
N THR A 49 -18.18 -7.47 -7.31
CA THR A 49 -17.68 -6.44 -6.38
C THR A 49 -16.16 -6.30 -6.42
N ASP A 50 -15.68 -5.05 -6.47
CA ASP A 50 -14.25 -4.67 -6.48
C ASP A 50 -13.57 -4.81 -5.10
N ALA A 51 -13.79 -5.93 -4.42
CA ALA A 51 -13.16 -6.21 -3.13
C ALA A 51 -11.63 -6.20 -3.25
N SER A 52 -11.08 -6.68 -4.38
CA SER A 52 -9.63 -6.70 -4.63
C SER A 52 -8.96 -5.32 -4.52
N THR A 53 -9.68 -4.25 -4.89
CA THR A 53 -9.14 -2.88 -4.85
C THR A 53 -8.96 -2.42 -3.40
N VAL A 54 -9.93 -2.72 -2.53
CA VAL A 54 -9.87 -2.38 -1.10
C VAL A 54 -8.72 -3.13 -0.42
N TYR A 55 -8.56 -4.42 -0.69
CA TYR A 55 -7.42 -5.19 -0.16
C TYR A 55 -6.08 -4.65 -0.66
N GLY A 56 -5.99 -4.25 -1.93
CA GLY A 56 -4.79 -3.62 -2.50
C GLY A 56 -4.45 -2.28 -1.84
N LEU A 57 -5.43 -1.39 -1.69
CA LEU A 57 -5.26 -0.10 -1.02
C LEU A 57 -4.87 -0.26 0.45
N ALA A 58 -5.44 -1.24 1.14
CA ALA A 58 -5.09 -1.55 2.53
C ALA A 58 -3.65 -2.07 2.65
N ALA A 59 -3.22 -2.98 1.76
CA ALA A 59 -1.83 -3.46 1.73
C ALA A 59 -0.84 -2.31 1.50
N PHE A 60 -1.14 -1.45 0.53
CA PHE A 60 -0.35 -0.25 0.23
C PHE A 60 -0.26 0.69 1.43
N GLY A 61 -1.39 0.98 2.09
CA GLY A 61 -1.43 1.81 3.29
C GLY A 61 -0.61 1.27 4.46
N LEU A 62 -0.61 -0.06 4.67
CA LEU A 62 0.20 -0.69 5.71
C LEU A 62 1.71 -0.57 5.47
N LEU A 63 2.15 -0.69 4.21
CA LEU A 63 3.55 -0.49 3.83
C LEU A 63 3.97 0.97 4.03
N LEU A 64 3.12 1.92 3.62
CA LEU A 64 3.25 3.36 3.88
C LEU A 64 3.49 3.68 5.35
N ILE A 65 2.66 3.11 6.23
CA ILE A 65 2.77 3.29 7.68
C ILE A 65 4.09 2.72 8.18
N SER A 66 4.46 1.51 7.75
CA SER A 66 5.69 0.85 8.17
C SER A 66 6.94 1.67 7.80
N GLN A 67 6.98 2.22 6.59
CA GLN A 67 8.05 3.07 6.10
C GLN A 67 8.08 4.40 6.87
N THR A 68 6.92 4.98 7.18
CA THR A 68 6.80 6.21 8.00
C THR A 68 7.38 6.00 9.41
N VAL A 69 7.06 4.87 10.05
CA VAL A 69 7.54 4.52 11.39
C VAL A 69 9.07 4.40 11.40
N VAL A 70 9.65 3.66 10.44
CA VAL A 70 11.11 3.51 10.34
C VAL A 70 11.80 4.86 10.15
N ASN A 71 11.32 5.68 9.19
CA ASN A 71 11.90 6.99 8.91
C ASN A 71 11.74 7.97 10.09
N GLY A 72 10.68 7.85 10.88
CA GLY A 72 10.49 8.63 12.10
C GLY A 72 11.45 8.25 13.20
N VAL A 73 11.66 6.94 13.44
CA VAL A 73 12.59 6.44 14.45
C VAL A 73 14.04 6.76 14.09
N THR A 74 14.42 6.61 12.82
CA THR A 74 15.77 6.96 12.35
C THR A 74 16.00 8.47 12.26
N LYS A 75 14.97 9.28 12.48
CA LYS A 75 14.98 10.74 12.25
C LYS A 75 15.39 11.11 10.81
N CYS A 76 15.27 10.17 9.87
CA CYS A 76 15.42 10.43 8.44
C CYS A 76 14.20 11.15 7.84
N LEU A 77 13.10 11.27 8.60
CA LEU A 77 12.02 12.19 8.25
C LEU A 77 12.57 13.62 8.19
N CYS A 78 12.51 14.20 6.99
CA CYS A 78 12.87 15.56 6.63
C CYS A 78 12.14 16.68 7.42
N PHE A 79 11.37 16.32 8.47
CA PHE A 79 10.71 17.21 9.43
C PHE A 79 11.53 17.43 10.71
N GLY A 80 12.61 16.68 10.94
CA GLY A 80 13.51 16.85 12.07
C GLY A 80 14.73 17.72 11.76
N ARG A 81 15.17 18.52 12.74
CA ARG A 81 16.32 19.44 12.73
C ARG A 81 17.70 18.80 12.41
N GLY A 82 17.73 17.54 11.97
CA GLY A 82 18.93 16.70 11.83
C GLY A 82 19.47 16.49 10.41
N MET A 83 18.76 16.89 9.35
CA MET A 83 19.27 16.86 7.97
C MET A 83 18.58 17.94 7.13
N MET A 84 18.78 19.21 7.48
CA MET A 84 18.05 20.32 6.87
C MET A 84 18.96 21.11 5.94
N GLY A 85 18.64 21.14 4.64
CA GLY A 85 19.19 22.08 3.68
C GLY A 85 19.09 21.65 2.20
N GLY A 86 17.90 21.71 1.58
CA GLY A 86 17.78 21.72 0.11
C GLY A 86 16.69 20.82 -0.49
N GLY A 87 16.41 21.00 -1.80
CA GLY A 87 15.34 20.33 -2.60
C GLY A 87 15.36 18.79 -2.64
N SER A 88 16.29 18.16 -1.92
CA SER A 88 16.36 16.73 -1.66
C SER A 88 15.18 16.21 -0.84
N THR A 89 14.52 17.05 -0.02
CA THR A 89 13.36 16.64 0.80
C THR A 89 12.13 16.30 -0.04
N THR A 90 11.82 17.07 -1.09
CA THR A 90 10.73 16.76 -2.03
C THR A 90 11.01 15.47 -2.80
N CYS A 91 12.26 15.27 -3.26
CA CYS A 91 12.66 14.02 -3.90
C CYS A 91 12.55 12.83 -2.94
N ALA A 92 12.93 12.99 -1.66
CA ALA A 92 12.83 11.92 -0.68
C ALA A 92 11.37 11.52 -0.39
N ILE A 93 10.47 12.49 -0.26
CA ILE A 93 9.02 12.23 -0.11
C ILE A 93 8.46 11.59 -1.39
N PHE A 94 8.89 12.06 -2.56
CA PHE A 94 8.48 11.47 -3.83
C PHE A 94 8.94 10.01 -3.95
N PHE A 95 10.22 9.71 -3.74
CA PHE A 95 10.73 8.33 -3.77
C PHE A 95 10.10 7.46 -2.67
N PHE A 96 9.80 8.03 -1.50
CA PHE A 96 9.03 7.36 -0.46
C PHE A 96 7.64 6.96 -0.97
N ILE A 97 6.94 7.85 -1.67
CA ILE A 97 5.60 7.60 -2.23
C ILE A 97 5.61 6.71 -3.49
N PHE A 98 6.74 6.59 -4.20
CA PHE A 98 6.80 5.91 -5.50
C PHE A 98 7.68 4.63 -5.51
N SER A 99 8.31 4.25 -4.40
CA SER A 99 9.16 3.04 -4.34
C SER A 99 8.41 1.71 -4.13
N TRP A 100 7.07 1.73 -4.17
CA TRP A 100 6.18 0.56 -4.09
C TRP A 100 5.31 0.44 -5.35
#